data_AF-A0A2H3E4V0-F1
#
_entry.id   AF-A0A2H3E4V0-F1
#
_cell.length_a   1.000
_cell.length_b   1.000
_cell.length_c   1.000
_cell.angle_alpha   90.00
_cell.angle_beta   90.00
_cell.angle_gamma   90.00
#
_symmetry.space_group_name_H-M   'P 1'
#
loop_
_entity.id
_entity.type
_entity.pdbx_description
1 polymer ?
#
loop_
_entity_poly.entity_id
_entity_poly.type
_entity_poly.pdbx_seq_one_letter_code
_entity_poly.pdbx_strand_id
1 'polypeptide(L)'
;MSLAPAKAQSLHSSVMSIQNHTHSVFSTARIGEDSSPDEPWRPKNIILPEVTISAFTETGHEESSIVVPLQRAYTGSAPVIASGLADTPCATLGIQGLLDRLNTTLGTSYSLDTPSLSSLLEDCITNNYDFGMAYGRLRRIWYTRDWSTVRTEVCRWEKEDQEMRRRALVGNQIVDLKLPPRRVWDLCSNRVVPLGSTGIPVTTAEHWKLKLRAISHAWMDEKDRTDVSTPINGYEWPVPIPKDTNLNLIRIEMLNLGAQYAWLDVLCLRQKGGPREDMRAEEWKLDVPTIGYLYRQSDVVIYLSGLGRPSTLKEGELESDRSWFRRAWTLQELGESRVIAGDTPQGLMQKRVSTNPVDKVAILAFRLLTTVIPAYYESESLEEAWTALLNSMDARYRGALFVWCPEPGNAGTKWRPSWHQIITNSLPDGLYTLNCVNRDKKMDGYSCDAPCIEKGFVRGLAVEGRDRHGELVVKDKGGREHRFKITATHEYPISEDTYTLILAHGLVTTKQYCVVGRNLPGKRFEKVSVLNILDEGRFRDLDITTQCRYILV
;
A
#
# COMPACT_ATOMS: atom_id res chain seq x y z
N MET A 1 -10.57 -41.30 9.16
CA MET A 1 -11.76 -40.42 9.14
C MET A 1 -11.46 -39.25 8.21
N SER A 2 -11.93 -39.34 6.98
CA SER A 2 -11.72 -38.35 5.92
C SER A 2 -12.81 -37.27 5.96
N LEU A 3 -12.42 -36.01 6.00
CA LEU A 3 -13.32 -34.89 5.70
C LEU A 3 -13.55 -34.85 4.17
N ALA A 4 -14.82 -34.78 3.79
CA ALA A 4 -15.30 -34.98 2.41
C ALA A 4 -14.96 -33.81 1.46
N PRO A 5 -14.86 -34.06 0.12
CA PRO A 5 -14.33 -33.12 -0.88
C PRO A 5 -15.19 -31.87 -1.16
N ALA A 6 -16.45 -31.87 -0.72
CA ALA A 6 -17.41 -30.80 -1.02
C ALA A 6 -17.13 -29.46 -0.29
N LYS A 7 -16.41 -29.48 0.84
CA LYS A 7 -16.06 -28.25 1.58
C LYS A 7 -14.90 -27.46 0.95
N ALA A 8 -14.05 -28.09 0.15
CA ALA A 8 -12.93 -27.41 -0.52
C ALA A 8 -13.37 -26.60 -1.74
N GLN A 9 -14.41 -27.05 -2.46
CA GLN A 9 -14.95 -26.33 -3.63
C GLN A 9 -15.78 -25.10 -3.24
N SER A 10 -16.45 -25.12 -2.08
CA SER A 10 -17.22 -23.97 -1.57
C SER A 10 -16.35 -22.80 -1.11
N LEU A 11 -15.16 -23.05 -0.54
CA LEU A 11 -14.21 -21.98 -0.23
C LEU A 11 -13.59 -21.38 -1.49
N HIS A 12 -13.36 -22.17 -2.54
CA HIS A 12 -12.76 -21.69 -3.78
C HIS A 12 -13.68 -20.73 -4.56
N SER A 13 -15.00 -20.95 -4.53
CA SER A 13 -15.98 -20.03 -5.15
C SER A 13 -16.17 -18.74 -4.35
N SER A 14 -16.12 -18.81 -3.00
CA SER A 14 -16.23 -17.63 -2.14
C SER A 14 -14.98 -16.75 -2.17
N VAL A 15 -13.78 -17.34 -2.30
CA VAL A 15 -12.51 -16.59 -2.41
C VAL A 15 -12.41 -15.85 -3.76
N MET A 16 -12.84 -16.47 -4.86
CA MET A 16 -12.90 -15.81 -6.19
C MET A 16 -13.96 -14.69 -6.25
N SER A 17 -15.11 -14.87 -5.59
CA SER A 17 -16.16 -13.84 -5.53
C SER A 17 -15.78 -12.64 -4.65
N ILE A 18 -14.95 -12.85 -3.61
CA ILE A 18 -14.47 -11.78 -2.73
C ILE A 18 -13.33 -11.00 -3.38
N GLN A 19 -12.46 -11.65 -4.18
CA GLN A 19 -11.43 -10.98 -4.97
C GLN A 19 -12.04 -10.02 -6.01
N ASN A 20 -13.13 -10.42 -6.69
CA ASN A 20 -13.80 -9.52 -7.64
C ASN A 20 -14.51 -8.33 -6.95
N HIS A 21 -14.87 -8.44 -5.66
CA HIS A 21 -15.45 -7.34 -4.88
C HIS A 21 -14.37 -6.42 -4.25
N THR A 22 -13.19 -6.92 -3.89
CA THR A 22 -12.07 -6.06 -3.47
C THR A 22 -11.51 -5.24 -4.63
N HIS A 23 -11.51 -5.76 -5.86
CA HIS A 23 -11.13 -5.00 -7.06
C HIS A 23 -12.12 -3.87 -7.42
N SER A 24 -13.41 -4.00 -7.11
CA SER A 24 -14.40 -2.94 -7.31
C SER A 24 -14.22 -1.76 -6.35
N VAL A 25 -13.68 -2.00 -5.16
CA VAL A 25 -13.64 -1.00 -4.06
C VAL A 25 -12.43 -0.08 -4.15
N PHE A 26 -11.35 -0.49 -4.82
CA PHE A 26 -10.26 0.41 -5.21
C PHE A 26 -10.66 1.41 -6.32
N SER A 27 -11.86 1.25 -6.92
CA SER A 27 -12.41 2.17 -7.91
C SER A 27 -13.46 3.15 -7.36
N THR A 28 -14.06 2.92 -6.19
CA THR A 28 -15.29 3.65 -5.78
C THR A 28 -15.13 4.61 -4.60
N ALA A 29 -13.94 4.75 -4.00
CA ALA A 29 -13.66 5.86 -3.08
C ALA A 29 -13.33 7.19 -3.82
N ARG A 30 -14.04 7.46 -4.92
CA ARG A 30 -14.29 8.76 -5.56
C ARG A 30 -15.55 8.65 -6.42
N ILE A 31 -16.72 8.51 -5.79
CA ILE A 31 -17.98 8.87 -6.44
C ILE A 31 -18.79 9.74 -5.48
N GLY A 32 -18.27 10.94 -5.21
CA GLY A 32 -19.07 12.07 -5.63
C GLY A 32 -18.89 12.14 -7.14
N GLU A 33 -19.98 12.25 -7.89
CA GLU A 33 -19.98 12.23 -9.36
C GLU A 33 -18.71 12.87 -9.95
N ASP A 34 -18.05 12.10 -10.82
CA ASP A 34 -16.87 12.44 -11.62
C ASP A 34 -15.48 12.17 -11.00
N SER A 35 -14.61 11.55 -11.83
CA SER A 35 -13.16 11.34 -11.70
C SER A 35 -12.59 10.13 -10.90
N SER A 36 -12.21 9.09 -11.65
CA SER A 36 -10.87 8.44 -11.56
C SER A 36 -9.84 9.45 -11.06
N PRO A 37 -8.83 9.12 -10.22
CA PRO A 37 -7.88 10.11 -9.72
C PRO A 37 -7.34 10.92 -10.90
N ASP A 38 -7.84 12.16 -11.03
CA ASP A 38 -7.71 12.94 -12.26
C ASP A 38 -6.25 12.88 -12.69
N GLU A 39 -6.01 12.38 -13.88
CA GLU A 39 -4.72 12.53 -14.55
C GLU A 39 -4.77 13.95 -15.11
N PRO A 40 -4.27 15.00 -14.42
CA PRO A 40 -4.46 16.39 -14.86
C PRO A 40 -3.86 16.66 -16.25
N TRP A 41 -2.95 15.79 -16.71
CA TRP A 41 -2.35 15.85 -18.05
C TRP A 41 -3.18 15.16 -19.13
N ARG A 42 -4.13 14.27 -18.80
CA ARG A 42 -4.94 13.55 -19.79
C ARG A 42 -6.32 14.23 -19.94
N PRO A 43 -6.75 14.53 -21.18
CA PRO A 43 -8.09 15.03 -21.42
C PRO A 43 -9.16 14.03 -20.94
N LYS A 44 -10.17 14.53 -20.19
CA LYS A 44 -11.27 13.72 -19.62
C LYS A 44 -12.07 12.91 -20.66
N ASN A 45 -12.04 13.32 -21.91
CA ASN A 45 -12.78 12.70 -23.02
C ASN A 45 -12.07 11.51 -23.67
N ILE A 46 -10.81 11.23 -23.32
CA ILE A 46 -10.07 10.09 -23.84
C ILE A 46 -10.32 8.91 -22.92
N ILE A 47 -10.77 7.77 -23.44
CA ILE A 47 -10.92 6.51 -22.71
C ILE A 47 -9.81 5.57 -23.20
N LEU A 48 -9.04 5.01 -22.25
CA LEU A 48 -7.95 4.09 -22.56
C LEU A 48 -8.46 2.66 -22.43
N PRO A 49 -7.96 1.73 -23.27
CA PRO A 49 -8.31 0.33 -23.15
C PRO A 49 -7.81 -0.23 -21.82
N GLU A 50 -8.54 -1.22 -21.31
CA GLU A 50 -8.03 -2.06 -20.23
C GLU A 50 -6.87 -2.91 -20.76
N VAL A 51 -5.76 -2.94 -20.02
CA VAL A 51 -4.57 -3.70 -20.38
C VAL A 51 -4.29 -4.74 -19.30
N THR A 52 -3.86 -5.91 -19.74
CA THR A 52 -3.37 -6.98 -18.85
C THR A 52 -1.92 -7.29 -19.17
N ILE A 53 -1.07 -7.33 -18.13
CA ILE A 53 0.26 -7.94 -18.18
C ILE A 53 0.33 -9.05 -17.14
N SER A 54 0.99 -10.16 -17.45
CA SER A 54 1.11 -11.29 -16.54
C SER A 54 2.53 -11.82 -16.42
N ALA A 55 2.77 -12.62 -15.39
CA ALA A 55 4.02 -13.33 -15.20
C ALA A 55 4.37 -14.15 -16.45
N PHE A 56 3.38 -14.75 -17.13
CA PHE A 56 3.60 -15.50 -18.35
C PHE A 56 4.10 -14.61 -19.48
N THR A 57 3.44 -13.48 -19.75
CA THR A 57 3.84 -12.57 -20.83
C THR A 57 5.18 -11.88 -20.56
N GLU A 58 5.52 -11.67 -19.29
CA GLU A 58 6.68 -10.89 -18.87
C GLU A 58 7.92 -11.75 -18.55
N THR A 59 7.74 -13.03 -18.21
CA THR A 59 8.83 -13.93 -17.78
C THR A 59 8.75 -15.34 -18.36
N GLY A 60 7.64 -15.71 -19.02
CA GLY A 60 7.41 -17.07 -19.53
C GLY A 60 6.94 -18.08 -18.48
N HIS A 61 6.84 -17.68 -17.21
CA HIS A 61 6.38 -18.56 -16.12
C HIS A 61 4.85 -18.49 -15.94
N GLU A 62 4.22 -19.65 -15.73
CA GLU A 62 2.78 -19.70 -15.42
C GLU A 62 2.45 -18.95 -14.13
N GLU A 63 1.33 -18.22 -14.12
CA GLU A 63 0.88 -17.42 -12.98
C GLU A 63 0.65 -18.28 -11.72
N SER A 64 0.21 -19.53 -11.91
CA SER A 64 -0.01 -20.50 -10.84
C SER A 64 1.27 -20.85 -10.07
N SER A 65 2.43 -20.78 -10.75
CA SER A 65 3.75 -21.08 -10.18
C SER A 65 4.30 -19.92 -9.34
N ILE A 66 3.80 -18.70 -9.54
CA ILE A 66 4.22 -17.53 -8.78
C ILE A 66 3.57 -17.57 -7.39
N VAL A 67 4.42 -17.64 -6.37
CA VAL A 67 4.02 -17.79 -4.96
C VAL A 67 3.30 -16.54 -4.44
N VAL A 68 3.76 -15.35 -4.84
CA VAL A 68 3.19 -14.06 -4.44
C VAL A 68 2.02 -13.71 -5.36
N PRO A 69 0.76 -13.68 -4.89
CA PRO A 69 -0.40 -13.46 -5.76
C PRO A 69 -0.37 -12.12 -6.49
N LEU A 70 0.12 -11.06 -5.85
CA LEU A 70 0.21 -9.72 -6.45
C LEU A 70 1.26 -9.63 -7.57
N GLN A 71 2.14 -10.63 -7.74
CA GLN A 71 3.12 -10.69 -8.83
C GLN A 71 2.59 -11.46 -10.07
N ARG A 72 1.40 -12.05 -10.00
CA ARG A 72 0.88 -12.96 -11.04
C ARG A 72 0.43 -12.25 -12.29
N ALA A 73 -0.44 -11.25 -12.14
CA ALA A 73 -0.98 -10.48 -13.23
C ALA A 73 -1.48 -9.13 -12.72
N TYR A 74 -1.46 -8.15 -13.60
CA TYR A 74 -2.07 -6.83 -13.41
C TYR A 74 -3.06 -6.62 -14.54
N THR A 75 -4.27 -6.20 -14.19
CA THR A 75 -5.31 -5.76 -15.14
C THR A 75 -5.82 -4.40 -14.69
N GLY A 76 -5.82 -3.42 -15.59
CA GLY A 76 -6.33 -2.09 -15.29
C GLY A 76 -6.34 -1.15 -16.49
N SER A 77 -6.88 0.05 -16.28
CA SER A 77 -7.03 1.09 -17.30
C SER A 77 -5.82 2.03 -17.42
N ALA A 78 -4.77 1.82 -16.61
CA ALA A 78 -3.51 2.51 -16.79
C ALA A 78 -2.86 2.05 -18.11
N PRO A 79 -2.26 2.95 -18.91
CA PRO A 79 -1.66 2.59 -20.20
C PRO A 79 -0.30 1.90 -20.00
N VAL A 80 -0.33 0.71 -19.41
CA VAL A 80 0.85 -0.12 -19.18
C VAL A 80 1.20 -0.83 -20.48
N ILE A 81 2.48 -0.85 -20.86
CA ILE A 81 2.96 -1.62 -22.02
C ILE A 81 3.71 -2.88 -21.58
N ALA A 82 3.59 -3.97 -22.34
CA ALA A 82 4.36 -5.19 -22.07
C ALA A 82 5.86 -4.94 -22.23
N SER A 83 6.71 -5.65 -21.48
CA SER A 83 8.18 -5.52 -21.60
C SER A 83 8.68 -5.77 -23.02
N GLY A 84 8.16 -6.77 -23.72
CA GLY A 84 8.55 -7.04 -25.11
C GLY A 84 8.31 -5.85 -26.06
N LEU A 85 7.23 -5.08 -25.85
CA LEU A 85 7.00 -3.84 -26.62
C LEU A 85 7.95 -2.73 -26.15
N ALA A 86 8.13 -2.57 -24.84
CA ALA A 86 9.05 -1.57 -24.29
C ALA A 86 10.48 -1.75 -24.81
N ASP A 87 10.93 -3.00 -24.94
CA ASP A 87 12.28 -3.38 -25.36
C ASP A 87 12.51 -3.26 -26.87
N THR A 88 11.48 -2.94 -27.65
CA THR A 88 11.60 -2.78 -29.10
C THR A 88 12.36 -1.48 -29.44
N PRO A 89 13.50 -1.52 -30.15
CA PRO A 89 14.22 -0.32 -30.56
C PRO A 89 13.35 0.60 -31.44
N CYS A 90 13.37 1.91 -31.20
CA CYS A 90 12.60 2.87 -32.01
C CYS A 90 13.01 2.83 -33.49
N ALA A 91 14.31 2.59 -33.77
CA ALA A 91 14.84 2.46 -35.12
C ALA A 91 14.14 1.34 -35.93
N THR A 92 13.75 0.24 -35.27
CA THR A 92 13.06 -0.89 -35.92
C THR A 92 11.61 -0.55 -36.28
N LEU A 93 10.96 0.32 -35.50
CA LEU A 93 9.60 0.78 -35.75
C LEU A 93 9.54 1.85 -36.85
N GLY A 94 10.60 2.65 -36.97
CA GLY A 94 10.59 3.87 -37.77
C GLY A 94 9.66 4.94 -37.20
N ILE A 95 9.66 6.12 -37.82
CA ILE A 95 8.88 7.28 -37.33
C ILE A 95 7.38 6.96 -37.33
N GLN A 96 6.87 6.39 -38.43
CA GLN A 96 5.45 6.05 -38.56
C GLN A 96 5.04 4.97 -37.55
N GLY A 97 5.82 3.88 -37.42
CA GLY A 97 5.49 2.81 -36.48
C GLY A 97 5.55 3.28 -35.02
N LEU A 98 6.47 4.20 -34.69
CA LEU A 98 6.55 4.82 -33.37
C LEU A 98 5.28 5.64 -33.08
N LEU A 99 4.86 6.49 -34.02
CA LEU A 99 3.63 7.28 -33.92
C LEU A 99 2.40 6.38 -33.74
N ASP A 100 2.26 5.33 -34.56
CA ASP A 100 1.12 4.42 -34.53
C ASP A 100 1.01 3.71 -33.18
N ARG A 101 2.14 3.25 -32.62
CA ARG A 101 2.19 2.61 -31.30
C ARG A 101 1.83 3.59 -30.18
N LEU A 102 2.34 4.83 -30.23
CA LEU A 102 2.01 5.87 -29.25
C LEU A 102 0.52 6.24 -29.31
N ASN A 103 -0.01 6.47 -30.51
CA ASN A 103 -1.43 6.74 -30.76
C ASN A 103 -2.31 5.61 -30.23
N THR A 104 -1.97 4.36 -30.54
CA THR A 104 -2.71 3.18 -30.07
C THR A 104 -2.70 3.07 -28.55
N THR A 105 -1.53 3.28 -27.92
CA THR A 105 -1.36 3.12 -26.47
C THR A 105 -2.02 4.27 -25.69
N LEU A 106 -2.06 5.47 -26.25
CA LEU A 106 -2.56 6.68 -25.59
C LEU A 106 -3.95 7.11 -26.09
N GLY A 107 -4.57 6.34 -26.97
CA GLY A 107 -5.92 6.63 -27.48
C GLY A 107 -6.00 7.93 -28.30
N THR A 108 -4.93 8.28 -29.02
CA THR A 108 -4.86 9.48 -29.87
C THR A 108 -4.77 9.12 -31.35
N SER A 109 -4.90 10.12 -32.21
CA SER A 109 -4.87 9.95 -33.67
C SER A 109 -4.05 11.06 -34.35
N TYR A 110 -2.92 11.45 -33.75
CA TYR A 110 -2.03 12.46 -34.34
C TYR A 110 -1.43 11.96 -35.65
N SER A 111 -1.20 12.87 -36.61
CA SER A 111 -0.50 12.58 -37.87
C SER A 111 0.90 13.21 -37.90
N LEU A 112 1.77 12.73 -38.78
CA LEU A 112 3.09 13.31 -39.00
C LEU A 112 3.05 14.74 -39.58
N ASP A 113 1.90 15.19 -40.08
CA ASP A 113 1.68 16.59 -40.48
C ASP A 113 1.62 17.54 -39.27
N THR A 114 1.52 17.00 -38.06
CA THR A 114 1.54 17.78 -36.82
C THR A 114 2.91 18.46 -36.68
N PRO A 115 2.99 19.79 -36.64
CA PRO A 115 4.27 20.50 -36.57
C PRO A 115 5.13 20.04 -35.39
N SER A 116 6.44 19.88 -35.62
CA SER A 116 7.44 19.44 -34.63
C SER A 116 7.34 17.97 -34.16
N LEU A 117 6.24 17.26 -34.42
CA LEU A 117 6.09 15.87 -33.97
C LEU A 117 7.07 14.92 -34.67
N SER A 118 7.21 15.00 -35.99
CA SER A 118 8.16 14.14 -36.73
C SER A 118 9.59 14.29 -36.22
N SER A 119 10.03 15.53 -35.99
CA SER A 119 11.38 15.82 -35.45
C SER A 119 11.58 15.24 -34.04
N LEU A 120 10.55 15.28 -33.19
CA LEU A 120 10.60 14.69 -31.84
C LEU A 120 10.72 13.16 -31.89
N LEU A 121 10.04 12.52 -32.83
CA LEU A 121 10.12 11.07 -33.04
C LEU A 121 11.47 10.66 -33.67
N GLU A 122 12.00 11.47 -34.59
CA GLU A 122 13.36 11.33 -35.13
C GLU A 122 14.43 11.43 -34.05
N ASP A 123 14.28 12.35 -33.09
CA ASP A 123 15.20 12.44 -31.95
C ASP A 123 15.23 11.15 -31.14
N CYS A 124 14.07 10.50 -30.94
CA CYS A 124 14.02 9.23 -30.20
C CYS A 124 14.84 8.14 -30.90
N ILE A 125 14.78 8.09 -32.24
CA ILE A 125 15.58 7.17 -33.05
C ILE A 125 17.06 7.54 -32.99
N THR A 126 17.38 8.83 -33.15
CA THR A 126 18.76 9.34 -33.17
C THR A 126 19.47 9.12 -31.82
N ASN A 127 18.74 9.20 -30.71
CA ASN A 127 19.26 8.91 -29.37
C ASN A 127 19.28 7.40 -29.04
N ASN A 128 19.00 6.52 -30.00
CA ASN A 128 18.94 5.07 -29.82
C ASN A 128 17.98 4.62 -28.72
N TYR A 129 16.85 5.31 -28.55
CA TYR A 129 15.85 4.90 -27.58
C TYR A 129 15.11 3.64 -28.03
N ASP A 130 14.76 2.80 -27.05
CA ASP A 130 13.69 1.84 -27.22
C ASP A 130 12.33 2.50 -27.04
N PHE A 131 11.27 1.76 -27.41
CA PHE A 131 9.91 2.26 -27.36
C PHE A 131 9.52 2.62 -25.92
N GLY A 132 9.95 1.85 -24.93
CA GLY A 132 9.69 2.12 -23.52
C GLY A 132 10.25 3.47 -23.08
N MET A 133 11.47 3.82 -23.48
CA MET A 133 12.12 5.07 -23.11
C MET A 133 11.43 6.26 -23.78
N ALA A 134 11.13 6.15 -25.07
CA ALA A 134 10.37 7.16 -25.81
C ALA A 134 8.97 7.35 -25.18
N TYR A 135 8.25 6.25 -24.93
CA TYR A 135 6.95 6.25 -24.31
C TYR A 135 6.98 6.89 -22.91
N GLY A 136 7.88 6.48 -22.03
CA GLY A 136 7.99 7.00 -20.66
C GLY A 136 8.28 8.50 -20.61
N ARG A 137 9.11 9.03 -21.53
CA ARG A 137 9.42 10.46 -21.61
C ARG A 137 8.28 11.29 -22.21
N LEU A 138 7.55 10.75 -23.17
CA LEU A 138 6.53 11.48 -23.93
C LEU A 138 5.13 11.37 -23.34
N ARG A 139 4.81 10.28 -22.64
CA ARG A 139 3.45 9.96 -22.16
C ARG A 139 2.74 11.11 -21.46
N ARG A 140 3.46 11.89 -20.65
CA ARG A 140 2.88 12.98 -19.85
C ARG A 140 2.61 14.25 -20.64
N ILE A 141 3.40 14.49 -21.67
CA ILE A 141 3.29 15.68 -22.53
C ILE A 141 2.61 15.38 -23.86
N TRP A 142 2.23 14.13 -24.08
CA TRP A 142 1.63 13.66 -25.33
C TRP A 142 0.35 14.40 -25.71
N TYR A 143 -0.42 14.85 -24.71
CA TYR A 143 -1.67 15.60 -24.92
C TYR A 143 -1.47 17.12 -25.03
N THR A 144 -0.23 17.57 -25.28
CA THR A 144 0.06 19.01 -25.45
C THR A 144 -0.72 19.61 -26.61
N ARG A 145 -1.12 20.87 -26.46
CA ARG A 145 -1.69 21.68 -27.56
C ARG A 145 -0.61 22.30 -28.44
N ASP A 146 0.62 22.37 -27.95
CA ASP A 146 1.74 23.00 -28.62
C ASP A 146 2.98 22.10 -28.59
N TRP A 147 3.19 21.37 -29.67
CA TRP A 147 4.34 20.48 -29.87
C TRP A 147 5.67 21.21 -29.99
N SER A 148 5.67 22.50 -30.35
CA SER A 148 6.91 23.27 -30.49
C SER A 148 7.61 23.51 -29.13
N THR A 149 6.85 23.47 -28.04
CA THR A 149 7.35 23.72 -26.67
C THR A 149 7.93 22.49 -26.00
N VAL A 150 7.62 21.27 -26.48
CA VAL A 150 8.01 20.00 -25.85
C VAL A 150 9.51 19.91 -25.63
N ARG A 151 10.31 20.19 -26.66
CA ARG A 151 11.77 20.14 -26.58
C ARG A 151 12.30 21.12 -25.53
N THR A 152 11.75 22.34 -25.52
CA THR A 152 12.13 23.40 -24.57
C THR A 152 11.81 23.00 -23.13
N GLU A 153 10.65 22.41 -22.88
CA GLU A 153 10.24 21.95 -21.55
C GLU A 153 11.13 20.81 -21.03
N VAL A 154 11.46 19.83 -21.88
CA VAL A 154 12.40 18.74 -21.51
C VAL A 154 13.77 19.32 -21.13
N CYS A 155 14.32 20.23 -21.94
CA CYS A 155 15.59 20.90 -21.63
C CYS A 155 15.51 21.76 -20.38
N ARG A 156 14.36 22.38 -20.09
CA ARG A 156 14.14 23.20 -18.89
C ARG A 156 14.22 22.33 -17.64
N TRP A 157 13.52 21.18 -17.62
CA TRP A 157 13.54 20.27 -16.47
C TRP A 157 14.94 19.74 -16.14
N GLU A 158 15.71 19.37 -17.17
CA GLU A 158 17.08 18.89 -16.97
C GLU A 158 17.99 19.98 -16.39
N LYS A 159 17.85 21.23 -16.84
CA LYS A 159 18.59 22.37 -16.30
C LYS A 159 18.19 22.71 -14.86
N GLU A 160 16.90 22.67 -14.55
CA GLU A 160 16.40 22.92 -13.19
C GLU A 160 16.89 21.86 -12.21
N ASP A 161 16.88 20.59 -12.62
CA ASP A 161 17.39 19.45 -11.84
C ASP A 161 18.89 19.58 -11.54
N GLN A 162 19.68 19.95 -12.55
CA GLN A 162 21.12 20.21 -12.42
C GLN A 162 21.40 21.40 -11.50
N GLU A 163 20.67 22.50 -11.68
CA GLU A 163 20.86 23.72 -10.89
C GLU A 163 20.48 23.52 -9.43
N MET A 164 19.38 22.81 -9.16
CA MET A 164 18.95 22.45 -7.81
C MET A 164 20.04 21.67 -7.07
N ARG A 165 20.64 20.67 -7.72
CA ARG A 165 21.70 19.85 -7.13
C ARG A 165 23.01 20.60 -6.96
N ARG A 166 23.33 21.49 -7.90
CA ARG A 166 24.49 22.38 -7.77
C ARG A 166 24.34 23.31 -6.56
N ARG A 167 23.14 23.82 -6.30
CA ARG A 167 22.86 24.67 -5.13
C ARG A 167 22.83 23.90 -3.81
N ALA A 168 22.43 22.63 -3.85
CA ALA A 168 22.34 21.80 -2.65
C ALA A 168 23.70 21.43 -2.05
N LEU A 169 24.79 21.52 -2.81
CA LEU A 169 26.15 21.21 -2.36
C LEU A 169 27.03 22.47 -2.36
N VAL A 170 27.37 22.97 -1.17
CA VAL A 170 28.29 24.11 -1.00
C VAL A 170 29.59 23.62 -0.36
N GLY A 171 30.67 23.60 -1.16
CA GLY A 171 31.94 23.02 -0.74
C GLY A 171 31.79 21.52 -0.44
N ASN A 172 31.94 21.14 0.82
CA ASN A 172 31.76 19.76 1.29
C ASN A 172 30.51 19.58 2.18
N GLN A 173 29.57 20.52 2.13
CA GLN A 173 28.35 20.48 2.94
C GLN A 173 27.12 20.42 2.04
N ILE A 174 26.21 19.50 2.36
CA ILE A 174 24.87 19.45 1.74
C ILE A 174 23.98 20.42 2.54
N VAL A 175 23.63 21.54 1.92
CA VAL A 175 22.86 22.63 2.55
C VAL A 175 21.35 22.50 2.31
N ASP A 176 20.95 21.72 1.30
CA ASP A 176 19.56 21.35 1.05
C ASP A 176 19.39 19.83 1.06
N LEU A 177 18.62 19.34 2.03
CA LEU A 177 18.36 17.92 2.22
C LEU A 177 17.05 17.46 1.55
N LYS A 178 16.27 18.38 0.97
CA LYS A 178 14.95 18.10 0.38
C LYS A 178 15.04 17.85 -1.12
N LEU A 179 15.95 16.95 -1.50
CA LEU A 179 16.19 16.63 -2.90
C LEU A 179 15.24 15.52 -3.38
N PRO A 180 14.59 15.70 -4.54
CA PRO A 180 13.90 14.61 -5.19
C PRO A 180 14.87 13.59 -5.79
N PRO A 181 14.42 12.36 -6.06
CA PRO A 181 15.22 11.42 -6.83
C PRO A 181 15.50 11.95 -8.25
N ARG A 182 16.70 11.71 -8.78
CA ARG A 182 17.04 12.06 -10.18
C ARG A 182 16.14 11.33 -11.17
N ARG A 183 15.89 10.07 -10.87
CA ARG A 183 15.22 9.12 -11.75
C ARG A 183 14.24 8.28 -10.95
N VAL A 184 13.18 7.87 -11.61
CA VAL A 184 12.19 6.94 -11.08
C VAL A 184 11.92 5.87 -12.13
N TRP A 185 11.52 4.69 -11.68
CA TRP A 185 11.06 3.64 -12.55
C TRP A 185 9.59 3.90 -12.90
N ASP A 186 9.33 4.25 -14.16
CA ASP A 186 7.99 4.32 -14.71
C ASP A 186 7.48 2.91 -14.99
N LEU A 187 6.50 2.49 -14.18
CA LEU A 187 5.96 1.14 -14.24
C LEU A 187 5.10 0.92 -15.48
N CYS A 188 4.57 1.98 -16.09
CA CYS A 188 3.80 1.84 -17.33
C CYS A 188 4.73 1.60 -18.53
N SER A 189 5.86 2.31 -18.60
CA SER A 189 6.84 2.16 -19.68
C SER A 189 7.88 1.07 -19.47
N ASN A 190 7.99 0.56 -18.25
CA ASN A 190 9.07 -0.31 -17.80
C ASN A 190 10.47 0.29 -17.98
N ARG A 191 10.62 1.60 -17.77
CA ARG A 191 11.91 2.30 -17.87
C ARG A 191 12.18 3.24 -16.72
N VAL A 192 13.45 3.36 -16.37
CA VAL A 192 13.96 4.40 -15.49
C VAL A 192 14.04 5.69 -16.27
N VAL A 193 13.24 6.68 -15.89
CA VAL A 193 13.15 7.98 -16.55
C VAL A 193 13.53 9.11 -15.57
N PRO A 194 14.01 10.26 -16.06
CA PRO A 194 14.21 11.43 -15.21
C PRO A 194 12.90 11.83 -14.54
N LEU A 195 12.96 12.23 -13.26
CA LEU A 195 11.74 12.60 -12.52
C LEU A 195 10.98 13.75 -13.22
N GLY A 196 11.69 14.72 -13.80
CA GLY A 196 11.07 15.84 -14.53
C GLY A 196 10.12 15.40 -15.64
N SER A 197 10.44 14.31 -16.34
CA SER A 197 9.61 13.76 -17.42
C SER A 197 8.26 13.21 -16.94
N THR A 198 8.10 12.95 -15.64
CA THR A 198 6.86 12.42 -15.07
C THR A 198 5.79 13.48 -14.85
N GLY A 199 6.16 14.78 -14.91
CA GLY A 199 5.28 15.89 -14.53
C GLY A 199 4.87 15.88 -13.05
N ILE A 200 5.52 15.06 -12.20
CA ILE A 200 5.31 15.09 -10.74
C ILE A 200 5.95 16.38 -10.22
N PRO A 201 5.18 17.30 -9.58
CA PRO A 201 5.75 18.51 -9.05
C PRO A 201 6.74 18.18 -7.93
N VAL A 202 7.96 18.71 -8.03
CA VAL A 202 9.01 18.52 -7.02
C VAL A 202 8.61 19.11 -5.66
N THR A 203 7.67 20.06 -5.63
CA THR A 203 7.35 20.89 -4.47
C THR A 203 6.19 20.39 -3.59
N THR A 204 5.51 19.30 -3.96
CA THR A 204 4.27 18.89 -3.26
C THR A 204 4.31 17.42 -2.82
N ALA A 205 4.52 17.25 -1.51
CA ALA A 205 4.54 15.98 -0.80
C ALA A 205 3.32 15.08 -1.09
N GLU A 206 2.13 15.66 -1.19
CA GLU A 206 0.87 14.93 -1.39
C GLU A 206 0.82 14.21 -2.74
N HIS A 207 1.41 14.79 -3.79
CA HIS A 207 1.45 14.15 -5.11
C HIS A 207 2.38 12.94 -5.16
N TRP A 208 3.43 12.93 -4.34
CA TRP A 208 4.38 11.81 -4.28
C TRP A 208 3.72 10.59 -3.63
N LYS A 209 3.03 10.78 -2.50
CA LYS A 209 2.31 9.70 -1.81
C LYS A 209 1.29 8.98 -2.69
N LEU A 210 0.65 9.72 -3.61
CA LEU A 210 -0.39 9.17 -4.49
C LEU A 210 0.14 8.33 -5.66
N LYS A 211 1.37 8.58 -6.15
CA LYS A 211 1.83 8.03 -7.44
C LYS A 211 3.19 7.34 -7.40
N LEU A 212 4.03 7.64 -6.40
CA LEU A 212 5.39 7.11 -6.26
C LEU A 212 5.49 6.21 -5.01
N ARG A 213 5.97 4.98 -5.21
CA ARG A 213 6.31 4.05 -4.12
C ARG A 213 7.83 3.89 -4.02
N ALA A 214 8.40 4.14 -2.85
CA ALA A 214 9.79 3.77 -2.61
C ALA A 214 9.88 2.32 -2.18
N ILE A 215 10.83 1.56 -2.72
CA ILE A 215 11.02 0.14 -2.41
C ILE A 215 12.22 0.02 -1.48
N SER A 216 11.99 -0.50 -0.29
CA SER A 216 13.03 -0.91 0.65
C SER A 216 13.09 -2.43 0.70
N HIS A 217 14.28 -3.01 0.82
CA HIS A 217 14.42 -4.46 0.83
C HIS A 217 15.61 -4.93 1.69
N ALA A 218 15.56 -6.18 2.15
CA ALA A 218 16.70 -6.80 2.82
C ALA A 218 17.87 -7.03 1.85
N TRP A 219 19.08 -7.01 2.39
CA TRP A 219 20.30 -7.29 1.64
C TRP A 219 20.52 -8.80 1.53
N MET A 220 20.90 -9.26 0.35
CA MET A 220 21.21 -10.66 0.10
C MET A 220 22.72 -10.89 0.07
N ASP A 221 23.13 -12.13 0.30
CA ASP A 221 24.51 -12.58 0.13
C ASP A 221 25.00 -12.40 -1.31
N GLU A 222 26.28 -12.07 -1.51
CA GLU A 222 26.85 -11.95 -2.88
C GLU A 222 26.65 -13.24 -3.67
N LYS A 223 26.82 -14.40 -3.02
CA LYS A 223 26.55 -15.71 -3.62
C LYS A 223 25.08 -15.94 -4.00
N ASP A 224 24.15 -15.20 -3.40
CA ASP A 224 22.70 -15.34 -3.60
C ASP A 224 22.12 -14.20 -4.45
N ARG A 225 22.99 -13.28 -4.91
CA ARG A 225 22.66 -12.21 -5.84
C ARG A 225 23.25 -12.47 -7.21
N THR A 226 22.67 -11.81 -8.20
CA THR A 226 23.19 -11.71 -9.55
C THR A 226 23.08 -10.28 -10.02
N ASP A 227 24.11 -9.85 -10.75
CA ASP A 227 24.20 -8.53 -11.35
C ASP A 227 23.55 -8.59 -12.73
N VAL A 228 22.31 -8.12 -12.84
CA VAL A 228 21.52 -8.23 -14.07
C VAL A 228 21.74 -6.99 -14.94
N SER A 229 22.16 -7.21 -16.17
CA SER A 229 22.12 -6.19 -17.22
C SER A 229 20.71 -6.13 -17.80
N THR A 230 20.07 -4.96 -17.78
CA THR A 230 18.64 -4.81 -18.10
C THR A 230 18.35 -3.59 -18.96
N PRO A 231 17.40 -3.66 -19.92
CA PRO A 231 16.97 -2.47 -20.65
C PRO A 231 16.21 -1.48 -19.76
N ILE A 232 15.73 -1.90 -18.58
CA ILE A 232 14.93 -1.03 -17.69
C ILE A 232 15.70 0.24 -17.30
N ASN A 233 17.01 0.15 -17.03
CA ASN A 233 17.87 1.31 -16.79
C ASN A 233 18.73 1.69 -18.01
N GLY A 234 18.34 1.26 -19.21
CA GLY A 234 19.07 1.52 -20.45
C GLY A 234 20.43 0.82 -20.55
N TYR A 235 20.62 -0.31 -19.84
CA TYR A 235 21.91 -1.01 -19.75
C TYR A 235 23.04 -0.17 -19.15
N GLU A 236 22.72 0.91 -18.43
CA GLU A 236 23.73 1.83 -17.91
C GLU A 236 24.47 1.30 -16.68
N TRP A 237 23.94 0.34 -15.94
CA TRP A 237 24.68 -0.34 -14.88
C TRP A 237 24.06 -1.71 -14.57
N PRO A 238 24.85 -2.67 -14.07
CA PRO A 238 24.30 -3.91 -13.54
C PRO A 238 23.43 -3.64 -12.31
N VAL A 239 22.30 -4.34 -12.22
CA VAL A 239 21.36 -4.23 -11.10
C VAL A 239 21.50 -5.46 -10.19
N PRO A 240 22.05 -5.32 -8.98
CA PRO A 240 22.21 -6.44 -8.05
C PRO A 240 20.85 -6.85 -7.46
N ILE A 241 20.35 -8.03 -7.85
CA ILE A 241 19.08 -8.58 -7.35
C ILE A 241 19.26 -10.05 -6.90
N PRO A 242 18.40 -10.57 -6.01
CA PRO A 242 18.36 -12.00 -5.70
C PRO A 242 18.30 -12.89 -6.96
N LYS A 243 18.96 -14.05 -6.95
CA LYS A 243 18.96 -15.00 -8.08
C LYS A 243 17.58 -15.58 -8.40
N ASP A 244 16.71 -15.63 -7.39
CA ASP A 244 15.36 -16.20 -7.45
C ASP A 244 14.27 -15.13 -7.71
N THR A 245 14.64 -13.94 -8.21
CA THR A 245 13.72 -12.83 -8.44
C THR A 245 13.72 -12.31 -9.87
N ASN A 246 12.71 -11.52 -10.23
CA ASN A 246 12.61 -10.87 -11.53
C ASN A 246 11.99 -9.48 -11.39
N LEU A 247 12.61 -8.47 -12.02
CA LEU A 247 12.14 -7.09 -11.98
C LEU A 247 10.72 -6.95 -12.56
N ASN A 248 10.36 -7.69 -13.61
CA ASN A 248 9.02 -7.60 -14.17
C ASN A 248 7.94 -8.14 -13.21
N LEU A 249 8.26 -9.12 -12.34
CA LEU A 249 7.34 -9.57 -11.30
C LEU A 249 7.14 -8.50 -10.22
N ILE A 250 8.23 -7.85 -9.80
CA ILE A 250 8.18 -6.72 -8.86
C ILE A 250 7.34 -5.58 -9.45
N ARG A 251 7.49 -5.30 -10.75
CA ARG A 251 6.70 -4.30 -11.47
C ARG A 251 5.21 -4.61 -11.41
N ILE A 252 4.80 -5.85 -11.68
CA ILE A 252 3.39 -6.28 -11.60
C ILE A 252 2.87 -6.05 -10.17
N GLU A 253 3.65 -6.41 -9.15
CA GLU A 253 3.27 -6.16 -7.75
C GLU A 253 3.12 -4.67 -7.44
N MET A 254 4.03 -3.82 -7.89
CA MET A 254 3.91 -2.37 -7.67
C MET A 254 2.67 -1.79 -8.37
N LEU A 255 2.36 -2.24 -9.59
CA LEU A 255 1.15 -1.82 -10.32
C LEU A 255 -0.12 -2.24 -9.56
N ASN A 256 -0.16 -3.45 -9.02
CA ASN A 256 -1.27 -3.93 -8.20
C ASN A 256 -1.41 -3.18 -6.86
N LEU A 257 -0.30 -2.62 -6.33
CA LEU A 257 -0.32 -1.72 -5.17
C LEU A 257 -0.70 -0.26 -5.54
N GLY A 258 -1.16 -0.03 -6.77
CA GLY A 258 -1.63 1.26 -7.27
C GLY A 258 -0.51 2.23 -7.64
N ALA A 259 0.74 1.77 -7.74
CA ALA A 259 1.85 2.63 -8.11
C ALA A 259 1.87 2.92 -9.61
N GLN A 260 2.15 4.17 -9.98
CA GLN A 260 2.51 4.52 -11.37
C GLN A 260 4.03 4.60 -11.55
N TYR A 261 4.71 5.02 -10.49
CA TYR A 261 6.16 5.13 -10.42
C TYR A 261 6.67 4.38 -9.20
N ALA A 262 7.83 3.77 -9.33
CA ALA A 262 8.57 3.20 -8.21
C ALA A 262 9.95 3.85 -8.11
N TRP A 263 10.50 3.88 -6.91
CA TRP A 263 11.92 4.16 -6.73
C TRP A 263 12.57 2.98 -6.03
N LEU A 264 13.57 2.40 -6.69
CA LEU A 264 14.37 1.29 -6.21
C LEU A 264 15.82 1.73 -6.32
N ASP A 265 16.54 1.79 -5.21
CA ASP A 265 17.92 2.31 -5.13
C ASP A 265 18.86 1.64 -6.13
N VAL A 266 18.86 0.30 -6.20
CA VAL A 266 19.71 -0.48 -7.12
C VAL A 266 19.39 -0.25 -8.60
N LEU A 267 18.20 0.27 -8.90
CA LEU A 267 17.71 0.48 -10.26
C LEU A 267 17.72 1.97 -10.67
N CYS A 268 17.49 2.89 -9.74
CA CYS A 268 17.37 4.33 -10.00
C CYS A 268 18.68 5.12 -9.73
N LEU A 269 19.59 4.57 -8.90
CA LEU A 269 20.93 5.11 -8.67
C LEU A 269 21.97 4.32 -9.45
N ARG A 270 23.00 5.02 -9.95
CA ARG A 270 24.13 4.38 -10.63
C ARG A 270 24.80 3.36 -9.72
N GLN A 271 24.94 2.12 -10.18
CA GLN A 271 25.67 1.07 -9.46
C GLN A 271 27.09 0.91 -9.99
N LYS A 272 27.93 0.26 -9.20
CA LYS A 272 29.32 -0.03 -9.58
C LYS A 272 29.36 -0.92 -10.82
N GLY A 273 30.28 -0.64 -11.75
CA GLY A 273 30.56 -1.51 -12.91
C GLY A 273 29.80 -1.15 -14.18
N GLY A 274 29.11 0.00 -14.20
CA GLY A 274 28.55 0.60 -15.42
C GLY A 274 29.55 1.52 -16.15
N PRO A 275 29.19 2.04 -17.34
CA PRO A 275 29.94 3.11 -17.98
C PRO A 275 29.84 4.40 -17.14
N ARG A 276 30.87 5.25 -17.24
CA ARG A 276 30.95 6.55 -16.53
C ARG A 276 30.83 6.44 -15.00
N GLU A 277 31.63 5.54 -14.44
CA GLU A 277 31.80 5.34 -12.99
C GLU A 277 32.20 6.64 -12.25
N ASP A 278 32.85 7.59 -12.94
CA ASP A 278 33.15 8.93 -12.44
C ASP A 278 31.88 9.69 -12.02
N MET A 279 30.81 9.60 -12.81
CA MET A 279 29.53 10.21 -12.46
C MET A 279 28.87 9.53 -11.27
N ARG A 280 29.10 8.23 -11.04
CA ARG A 280 28.53 7.53 -9.89
C ARG A 280 29.01 8.15 -8.59
N ALA A 281 30.31 8.46 -8.50
CA ALA A 281 30.87 9.08 -7.30
C ALA A 281 30.22 10.44 -7.00
N GLU A 282 30.07 11.30 -8.02
CA GLU A 282 29.42 12.60 -7.87
C GLU A 282 27.92 12.50 -7.57
N GLU A 283 27.22 11.53 -8.19
CA GLU A 283 25.82 11.25 -7.88
C GLU A 283 25.65 10.80 -6.43
N TRP A 284 26.44 9.80 -6.00
CA TRP A 284 26.34 9.23 -4.66
C TRP A 284 26.71 10.23 -3.57
N LYS A 285 27.67 11.12 -3.83
CA LYS A 285 28.09 12.16 -2.88
C LYS A 285 26.92 13.03 -2.40
N LEU A 286 25.92 13.26 -3.25
CA LEU A 286 24.75 14.09 -2.94
C LEU A 286 23.49 13.25 -2.69
N ASP A 287 23.21 12.30 -3.58
CA ASP A 287 21.93 11.61 -3.61
C ASP A 287 21.80 10.58 -2.49
N VAL A 288 22.85 9.80 -2.19
CA VAL A 288 22.80 8.77 -1.13
C VAL A 288 22.52 9.37 0.25
N PRO A 289 23.17 10.46 0.69
CA PRO A 289 22.83 11.11 1.97
C PRO A 289 21.43 11.74 2.03
N THR A 290 20.77 11.99 0.89
CA THR A 290 19.49 12.70 0.83
C THR A 290 18.29 11.80 0.53
N ILE A 291 18.48 10.50 0.27
CA ILE A 291 17.40 9.54 -0.02
C ILE A 291 16.33 9.47 1.08
N GLY A 292 16.69 9.73 2.33
CA GLY A 292 15.72 9.71 3.45
C GLY A 292 14.56 10.69 3.26
N TYR A 293 14.75 11.77 2.49
CA TYR A 293 13.66 12.67 2.13
C TYR A 293 12.61 11.97 1.25
N LEU A 294 13.05 11.23 0.23
CA LEU A 294 12.17 10.46 -0.65
C LEU A 294 11.32 9.48 0.15
N TYR A 295 11.94 8.63 0.96
CA TYR A 295 11.23 7.63 1.77
C TYR A 295 10.21 8.27 2.72
N ARG A 296 10.50 9.48 3.25
CA ARG A 296 9.55 10.23 4.08
C ARG A 296 8.33 10.73 3.30
N GLN A 297 8.52 11.10 2.03
CA GLN A 297 7.48 11.70 1.18
C GLN A 297 6.72 10.69 0.31
N SER A 298 7.13 9.43 0.28
CA SER A 298 6.46 8.35 -0.45
C SER A 298 5.92 7.27 0.49
N ASP A 299 4.94 6.50 0.03
CA ASP A 299 4.61 5.24 0.71
C ASP A 299 5.69 4.21 0.40
N VAL A 300 6.15 3.51 1.43
CA VAL A 300 7.28 2.58 1.33
C VAL A 300 6.80 1.15 1.21
N VAL A 301 7.25 0.45 0.18
CA VAL A 301 7.00 -0.97 -0.01
C VAL A 301 8.22 -1.75 0.47
N ILE A 302 8.04 -2.66 1.43
CA ILE A 302 9.13 -3.33 2.14
C ILE A 302 9.17 -4.82 1.83
N TYR A 303 10.30 -5.29 1.30
CA TYR A 303 10.61 -6.71 1.15
C TYR A 303 11.54 -7.20 2.27
N LEU A 304 10.96 -7.85 3.28
CA LEU A 304 11.68 -8.31 4.48
C LEU A 304 12.69 -9.43 4.21
N SER A 305 12.43 -10.30 3.24
CA SER A 305 13.24 -11.50 2.96
C SER A 305 14.13 -11.34 1.71
N GLY A 306 14.22 -10.13 1.16
CA GLY A 306 14.96 -9.80 -0.06
C GLY A 306 14.05 -9.37 -1.21
N LEU A 307 14.57 -8.53 -2.08
CA LEU A 307 13.82 -7.83 -3.13
C LEU A 307 12.99 -8.79 -4.03
N GLY A 308 11.67 -8.58 -4.10
CA GLY A 308 10.76 -9.39 -4.92
C GLY A 308 10.49 -10.80 -4.41
N ARG A 309 11.08 -11.20 -3.27
CA ARG A 309 10.88 -12.53 -2.69
C ARG A 309 9.60 -12.56 -1.87
N PRO A 310 8.96 -13.75 -1.74
CA PRO A 310 7.84 -13.90 -0.82
C PRO A 310 8.27 -13.53 0.59
N SER A 311 7.33 -13.01 1.38
CA SER A 311 7.50 -12.62 2.78
C SER A 311 7.57 -13.87 3.68
N THR A 312 8.47 -14.80 3.36
CA THR A 312 8.77 -15.95 4.20
C THR A 312 10.03 -15.63 4.99
N LEU A 313 9.90 -14.97 6.14
CA LEU A 313 11.02 -14.94 7.08
C LEU A 313 11.40 -16.42 7.38
N LYS A 314 12.67 -16.78 7.40
CA LYS A 314 13.12 -18.11 7.88
C LYS A 314 13.62 -17.99 9.32
N GLU A 315 13.71 -19.11 10.01
CA GLU A 315 14.33 -19.15 11.35
C GLU A 315 15.77 -18.61 11.25
N GLY A 316 16.14 -17.66 12.11
CA GLY A 316 17.43 -16.98 12.10
C GLY A 316 17.59 -15.79 11.13
N GLU A 317 16.64 -15.51 10.22
CA GLU A 317 16.75 -14.35 9.30
C GLU A 317 16.64 -13.00 10.00
N LEU A 318 15.95 -12.92 11.15
CA LEU A 318 15.85 -11.70 11.96
C LEU A 318 17.15 -11.36 12.69
N GLU A 319 17.88 -12.40 13.13
CA GLU A 319 19.14 -12.29 13.87
C GLU A 319 20.35 -12.15 12.96
N SER A 320 20.19 -12.45 11.67
CA SER A 320 21.22 -12.23 10.66
C SER A 320 21.58 -10.74 10.59
N ASP A 321 22.86 -10.42 10.47
CA ASP A 321 23.34 -9.03 10.25
C ASP A 321 22.77 -8.39 8.97
N ARG A 322 22.15 -9.20 8.10
CA ARG A 322 21.53 -8.78 6.83
C ARG A 322 20.01 -8.66 6.92
N SER A 323 19.45 -8.99 8.09
CA SER A 323 18.08 -8.68 8.48
C SER A 323 17.79 -7.23 8.14
N TRP A 324 16.62 -7.00 7.54
CA TRP A 324 16.16 -5.65 7.28
C TRP A 324 16.22 -4.77 8.54
N PHE A 325 15.97 -5.35 9.72
CA PHE A 325 15.98 -4.67 11.03
C PHE A 325 17.37 -4.25 11.51
N ARG A 326 18.45 -4.86 11.02
CA ARG A 326 19.83 -4.58 11.44
C ARG A 326 20.58 -3.65 10.48
N ARG A 327 19.92 -3.17 9.42
CA ARG A 327 20.54 -2.21 8.48
C ARG A 327 20.63 -0.83 9.13
N ALA A 328 21.83 -0.22 9.11
CA ALA A 328 22.03 1.14 9.61
C ALA A 328 21.16 2.18 8.87
N TRP A 329 20.81 1.91 7.61
CA TRP A 329 19.98 2.78 6.76
C TRP A 329 18.48 2.63 6.98
N THR A 330 18.02 1.63 7.75
CA THR A 330 16.60 1.38 8.04
C THR A 330 15.91 2.63 8.59
N LEU A 331 16.59 3.42 9.43
CA LEU A 331 16.02 4.61 10.03
C LEU A 331 15.60 5.66 8.98
N GLN A 332 16.29 5.72 7.84
CA GLN A 332 15.98 6.63 6.74
C GLN A 332 14.90 6.08 5.81
N GLU A 333 14.77 4.75 5.71
CA GLU A 333 13.89 4.04 4.78
C GLU A 333 12.49 3.76 5.35
N LEU A 334 12.27 4.05 6.63
CA LEU A 334 11.00 3.78 7.31
C LEU A 334 9.83 4.56 6.70
N GLY A 335 9.96 5.83 6.34
CA GLY A 335 8.84 6.61 5.80
C GLY A 335 7.62 6.73 6.73
N GLU A 336 6.59 7.46 6.30
CA GLU A 336 5.35 7.72 7.08
C GLU A 336 4.25 6.66 6.88
N SER A 337 4.20 6.03 5.70
CA SER A 337 3.21 5.00 5.31
C SER A 337 3.96 3.83 4.67
N ARG A 338 3.54 2.58 4.94
CA ARG A 338 4.27 1.40 4.48
C ARG A 338 3.34 0.24 4.12
N VAL A 339 3.81 -0.61 3.22
CA VAL A 339 3.17 -1.87 2.81
C VAL A 339 4.23 -2.96 2.80
N ILE A 340 3.90 -4.15 3.31
CA ILE A 340 4.78 -5.32 3.21
C ILE A 340 4.51 -6.01 1.89
N ALA A 341 5.55 -6.11 1.06
CA ALA A 341 5.49 -6.80 -0.22
C ALA A 341 5.90 -8.27 -0.09
N GLY A 342 5.64 -9.03 -1.15
CA GLY A 342 5.84 -10.46 -1.19
C GLY A 342 4.78 -11.23 -0.39
N ASP A 343 3.63 -10.64 -0.05
CA ASP A 343 2.65 -11.30 0.79
C ASP A 343 2.09 -12.58 0.14
N THR A 344 1.87 -13.61 0.95
CA THR A 344 1.43 -14.93 0.48
C THR A 344 0.20 -15.37 1.25
N PRO A 345 -0.69 -16.21 0.67
CA PRO A 345 -1.91 -16.66 1.35
C PRO A 345 -1.66 -17.40 2.67
N GLN A 346 -0.45 -17.94 2.90
CA GLN A 346 -0.08 -18.59 4.16
C GLN A 346 0.34 -17.58 5.25
N GLY A 347 0.57 -16.31 4.90
CA GLY A 347 0.92 -15.22 5.81
C GLY A 347 2.21 -15.44 6.61
N LEU A 348 2.69 -14.39 7.27
CA LEU A 348 3.91 -14.44 8.09
C LEU A 348 3.81 -15.38 9.31
N MET A 349 2.59 -15.69 9.75
CA MET A 349 2.30 -16.19 11.12
C MET A 349 1.83 -17.65 11.20
N GLN A 350 1.29 -18.25 10.12
CA GLN A 350 0.58 -19.53 10.26
C GLN A 350 1.49 -20.77 10.33
N LYS A 351 2.78 -20.67 9.98
CA LYS A 351 3.67 -21.84 9.85
C LYS A 351 4.90 -21.87 10.77
N ARG A 352 5.05 -20.97 11.75
CA ARG A 352 6.28 -20.95 12.57
C ARG A 352 6.16 -21.41 14.03
N VAL A 353 7.04 -22.36 14.33
CA VAL A 353 7.67 -22.58 15.63
C VAL A 353 8.72 -21.47 15.78
N SER A 354 8.50 -20.52 16.68
CA SER A 354 9.51 -19.50 17.04
C SER A 354 10.32 -20.07 18.20
N THR A 355 11.64 -19.97 18.18
CA THR A 355 12.50 -20.35 19.33
C THR A 355 12.23 -19.46 20.53
N ASN A 356 11.99 -18.16 20.32
CA ASN A 356 11.42 -17.25 21.32
C ASN A 356 10.01 -16.79 20.91
N PRO A 357 8.96 -17.07 21.71
CA PRO A 357 7.60 -16.63 21.39
C PRO A 357 7.47 -15.10 21.22
N VAL A 358 8.25 -14.28 21.95
CA VAL A 358 8.17 -12.80 21.93
C VAL A 358 8.43 -12.21 20.54
N ASP A 359 9.22 -12.89 19.71
CA ASP A 359 9.53 -12.46 18.34
C ASP A 359 8.26 -12.31 17.48
N LYS A 360 7.23 -13.10 17.77
CA LYS A 360 5.95 -13.00 17.07
C LYS A 360 5.29 -11.64 17.32
N VAL A 361 5.43 -11.08 18.52
CA VAL A 361 4.88 -9.77 18.90
C VAL A 361 5.64 -8.64 18.20
N ALA A 362 6.97 -8.71 18.17
CA ALA A 362 7.82 -7.74 17.48
C ALA A 362 7.52 -7.69 15.96
N ILE A 363 7.32 -8.86 15.35
CA ILE A 363 6.86 -8.98 13.96
C ILE A 363 5.49 -8.33 13.75
N LEU A 364 4.56 -8.50 14.70
CA LEU A 364 3.22 -7.91 14.64
C LEU A 364 3.26 -6.38 14.77
N ALA A 365 4.16 -5.83 15.58
CA ALA A 365 4.44 -4.39 15.65
C ALA A 365 4.75 -3.81 14.27
N PHE A 366 5.54 -4.55 13.50
CA PHE A 366 5.93 -4.17 12.15
C PHE A 366 4.76 -4.21 11.17
N ARG A 367 3.92 -5.27 11.21
CA ARG A 367 2.70 -5.36 10.38
C ARG A 367 1.67 -4.28 10.72
N LEU A 368 1.60 -3.87 11.98
CA LEU A 368 0.70 -2.81 12.47
C LEU A 368 1.30 -1.40 12.32
N LEU A 369 2.46 -1.27 11.65
CA LEU A 369 3.05 0.00 11.24
C LEU A 369 3.26 0.98 12.40
N THR A 370 3.67 0.48 13.57
CA THR A 370 3.90 1.33 14.74
C THR A 370 5.10 2.25 14.52
N THR A 371 4.97 3.54 14.87
CA THR A 371 6.08 4.52 14.86
C THR A 371 7.01 4.40 16.06
N VAL A 372 6.61 3.63 17.08
CA VAL A 372 7.36 3.33 18.30
C VAL A 372 7.23 1.85 18.59
N ILE A 373 8.35 1.15 18.64
CA ILE A 373 8.44 -0.27 19.00
C ILE A 373 8.90 -0.33 20.48
N PRO A 374 8.22 -1.08 21.37
CA PRO A 374 8.67 -1.22 22.75
C PRO A 374 10.05 -1.91 22.83
N ALA A 375 10.76 -1.70 23.94
CA ALA A 375 12.02 -2.40 24.18
C ALA A 375 11.78 -3.92 24.24
N TYR A 376 12.67 -4.69 23.61
CA TYR A 376 12.61 -6.14 23.56
C TYR A 376 13.36 -6.73 24.75
N TYR A 377 12.66 -7.52 25.56
CA TYR A 377 13.26 -8.28 26.65
C TYR A 377 12.93 -9.76 26.46
N GLU A 378 13.95 -10.60 26.28
CA GLU A 378 13.77 -12.05 26.09
C GLU A 378 13.02 -12.73 27.25
N SER A 379 13.06 -12.13 28.44
CA SER A 379 12.41 -12.61 29.65
C SER A 379 10.93 -12.23 29.78
N GLU A 380 10.40 -11.36 28.92
CA GLU A 380 8.99 -10.94 28.97
C GLU A 380 8.05 -12.04 28.47
N SER A 381 6.85 -12.11 29.06
CA SER A 381 5.79 -12.94 28.50
C SER A 381 5.22 -12.33 27.21
N LEU A 382 4.64 -13.17 26.36
CA LEU A 382 3.95 -12.76 25.13
C LEU A 382 2.92 -11.65 25.36
N GLU A 383 2.17 -11.73 26.46
CA GLU A 383 1.10 -10.77 26.76
C GLU A 383 1.67 -9.45 27.29
N GLU A 384 2.79 -9.48 28.02
CA GLU A 384 3.50 -8.26 28.45
C GLU A 384 4.08 -7.53 27.23
N ALA A 385 4.76 -8.24 26.33
CA ALA A 385 5.26 -7.68 25.09
C ALA A 385 4.12 -7.13 24.21
N TRP A 386 2.99 -7.85 24.09
CA TRP A 386 1.81 -7.38 23.36
C TRP A 386 1.20 -6.12 23.98
N THR A 387 1.14 -6.07 25.32
CA THR A 387 0.67 -4.90 26.07
C THR A 387 1.60 -3.70 25.86
N ALA A 388 2.92 -3.91 25.89
CA ALA A 388 3.91 -2.88 25.63
C ALA A 388 3.83 -2.33 24.19
N LEU A 389 3.49 -3.21 23.23
CA LEU A 389 3.27 -2.81 21.85
C LEU A 389 2.00 -1.97 21.70
N LEU A 390 0.87 -2.43 22.22
CA LEU A 390 -0.40 -1.68 22.24
C LEU A 390 -0.23 -0.30 22.89
N ASN A 391 0.52 -0.25 24.00
CA ASN A 391 0.86 0.96 24.73
C ASN A 391 1.58 2.01 23.88
N SER A 392 2.32 1.58 22.86
CA SER A 392 3.12 2.41 21.95
C SER A 392 2.45 2.64 20.58
N MET A 393 1.35 1.93 20.31
CA MET A 393 0.64 1.93 19.04
C MET A 393 -0.14 3.24 18.79
N ASP A 394 -0.16 3.71 17.53
CA ASP A 394 -0.97 4.86 17.10
C ASP A 394 -2.44 4.65 17.48
N ALA A 395 -3.12 5.73 17.85
CA ALA A 395 -4.50 5.70 18.34
C ALA A 395 -5.48 5.07 17.31
N ARG A 396 -5.19 5.20 16.01
CA ARG A 396 -6.00 4.65 14.92
C ARG A 396 -5.95 3.12 14.87
N TYR A 397 -4.77 2.52 15.01
CA TYR A 397 -4.62 1.05 15.01
C TYR A 397 -5.21 0.43 16.27
N ARG A 398 -5.11 1.12 17.43
CA ARG A 398 -5.84 0.69 18.63
C ARG A 398 -7.35 0.77 18.42
N GLY A 399 -7.83 1.79 17.70
CA GLY A 399 -9.21 1.88 17.23
C GLY A 399 -9.64 0.70 16.35
N ALA A 400 -8.80 0.31 15.39
CA ALA A 400 -9.07 -0.85 14.54
C ALA A 400 -9.23 -2.14 15.36
N LEU A 401 -8.33 -2.39 16.31
CA LEU A 401 -8.44 -3.54 17.22
C LEU A 401 -9.72 -3.49 18.06
N PHE A 402 -10.09 -2.30 18.54
CA PHE A 402 -11.31 -2.09 19.30
C PHE A 402 -12.57 -2.37 18.47
N VAL A 403 -12.59 -1.99 17.19
CA VAL A 403 -13.77 -2.12 16.33
C VAL A 403 -13.89 -3.49 15.67
N TRP A 404 -12.79 -4.16 15.33
CA TRP A 404 -12.87 -5.36 14.49
C TRP A 404 -12.60 -6.68 15.20
N CYS A 405 -12.06 -6.66 16.42
CA CYS A 405 -11.99 -7.89 17.21
C CYS A 405 -13.38 -8.14 17.82
N PRO A 406 -14.14 -9.16 17.40
CA PRO A 406 -15.51 -9.34 17.87
C PRO A 406 -15.56 -9.75 19.35
N GLU A 407 -14.63 -10.60 19.76
CA GLU A 407 -14.58 -11.08 21.14
C GLU A 407 -14.08 -10.00 22.11
N PRO A 408 -14.65 -9.95 23.32
CA PRO A 408 -14.09 -9.14 24.38
C PRO A 408 -12.75 -9.71 24.83
N GLY A 409 -11.86 -8.82 25.26
CA GLY A 409 -10.55 -9.16 25.79
C GLY A 409 -10.60 -10.16 26.94
N ASN A 410 -9.67 -11.11 26.94
CA ASN A 410 -9.50 -12.07 28.03
C ASN A 410 -8.22 -11.89 28.87
N ALA A 411 -7.35 -10.93 28.53
CA ALA A 411 -6.09 -10.64 29.23
C ALA A 411 -6.08 -9.23 29.87
N GLY A 412 -6.98 -9.01 30.83
CA GLY A 412 -7.14 -7.74 31.52
C GLY A 412 -8.37 -6.98 31.03
N THR A 413 -8.17 -5.89 30.28
CA THR A 413 -9.26 -5.01 29.84
C THR A 413 -10.06 -5.60 28.68
N LYS A 414 -11.40 -5.48 28.72
CA LYS A 414 -12.32 -6.10 27.76
C LYS A 414 -12.31 -5.45 26.37
N TRP A 415 -11.92 -4.19 26.28
CA TRP A 415 -11.90 -3.48 24.99
C TRP A 415 -10.86 -4.00 23.99
N ARG A 416 -9.74 -4.56 24.45
CA ARG A 416 -8.61 -5.01 23.61
C ARG A 416 -8.54 -6.54 23.54
N PRO A 417 -8.13 -7.12 22.40
CA PRO A 417 -7.85 -8.56 22.33
C PRO A 417 -6.56 -8.90 23.08
N SER A 418 -6.49 -10.12 23.62
CA SER A 418 -5.22 -10.70 24.07
C SER A 418 -4.35 -11.13 22.90
N TRP A 419 -3.08 -11.39 23.18
CA TRP A 419 -2.18 -12.00 22.22
C TRP A 419 -2.74 -13.30 21.64
N HIS A 420 -3.30 -14.16 22.51
CA HIS A 420 -3.90 -15.43 22.09
C HIS A 420 -5.05 -15.20 21.10
N GLN A 421 -5.94 -14.25 21.37
CA GLN A 421 -7.06 -13.92 20.49
C GLN A 421 -6.62 -13.37 19.13
N ILE A 422 -5.49 -12.67 19.07
CA ILE A 422 -4.93 -12.14 17.80
C ILE A 422 -4.30 -13.23 16.94
N ILE A 423 -3.69 -14.26 17.53
CA ILE A 423 -3.06 -15.33 16.75
C ILE A 423 -4.06 -16.39 16.30
N THR A 424 -5.17 -16.57 17.04
CA THR A 424 -6.22 -17.53 16.69
C THR A 424 -7.22 -16.97 15.69
N ASN A 425 -7.47 -15.66 15.76
CA ASN A 425 -8.35 -14.97 14.83
C ASN A 425 -7.53 -14.31 13.72
N SER A 426 -7.97 -14.42 12.47
CA SER A 426 -7.32 -13.68 11.39
C SER A 426 -7.46 -12.18 11.66
N LEU A 427 -6.36 -11.43 11.61
CA LEU A 427 -6.43 -9.97 11.62
C LEU A 427 -7.28 -9.51 10.44
N PRO A 428 -8.17 -8.52 10.62
CA PRO A 428 -8.89 -7.93 9.50
C PRO A 428 -7.90 -7.32 8.52
N ASP A 429 -7.87 -7.81 7.29
CA ASP A 429 -7.03 -7.24 6.25
C ASP A 429 -7.55 -5.84 5.85
N GLY A 430 -6.65 -4.87 5.85
CA GLY A 430 -6.76 -3.68 5.01
C GLY A 430 -7.83 -2.65 5.37
N LEU A 431 -7.98 -2.23 6.62
CA LEU A 431 -8.92 -1.14 6.91
C LEU A 431 -8.36 -0.07 7.86
N TYR A 432 -8.81 1.16 7.61
CA TYR A 432 -8.67 2.35 8.46
C TYR A 432 -10.05 2.65 9.06
N THR A 433 -10.13 2.74 10.39
CA THR A 433 -11.30 3.31 11.09
C THR A 433 -11.00 4.75 11.47
N LEU A 434 -12.02 5.62 11.45
CA LEU A 434 -11.92 6.97 12.01
C LEU A 434 -11.94 6.98 13.54
N ASN A 435 -12.31 5.87 14.17
CA ASN A 435 -12.36 5.76 15.62
C ASN A 435 -10.93 5.64 16.15
N CYS A 436 -10.55 6.58 17.03
CA CYS A 436 -9.27 6.57 17.71
C CYS A 436 -9.47 6.10 19.15
N VAL A 437 -8.57 5.24 19.62
CA VAL A 437 -8.44 4.93 21.04
C VAL A 437 -7.20 5.63 21.56
N ASN A 438 -7.40 6.67 22.36
CA ASN A 438 -6.36 7.52 22.93
C ASN A 438 -5.84 6.91 24.24
N ARG A 439 -4.53 6.99 24.48
CA ARG A 439 -3.92 6.57 25.75
C ARG A 439 -3.63 7.81 26.59
N ASP A 440 -4.11 7.83 27.81
CA ASP A 440 -3.69 8.78 28.83
C ASP A 440 -2.51 8.19 29.61
N LYS A 441 -1.32 8.73 29.39
CA LYS A 441 -0.09 8.26 30.06
C LYS A 441 -0.09 8.52 31.57
N LYS A 442 -0.86 9.51 32.07
CA LYS A 442 -0.87 9.86 33.49
C LYS A 442 -1.76 8.92 34.30
N MET A 443 -2.86 8.48 33.70
CA MET A 443 -3.87 7.64 34.34
C MET A 443 -3.77 6.17 33.94
N ASP A 444 -2.79 5.83 33.09
CA ASP A 444 -2.66 4.55 32.38
C ASP A 444 -4.00 4.03 31.81
N GLY A 445 -4.80 4.97 31.29
CA GLY A 445 -6.17 4.75 30.87
C GLY A 445 -6.33 4.86 29.36
N TYR A 446 -7.36 4.21 28.82
CA TYR A 446 -7.73 4.28 27.42
C TYR A 446 -9.06 5.00 27.25
N SER A 447 -9.18 5.84 26.24
CA SER A 447 -10.43 6.55 25.96
C SER A 447 -10.75 6.60 24.48
N CYS A 448 -12.04 6.61 24.16
CA CYS A 448 -12.54 6.77 22.81
C CYS A 448 -13.55 7.91 22.77
N ASP A 449 -13.38 8.80 21.80
CA ASP A 449 -14.30 9.89 21.48
C ASP A 449 -15.04 9.51 20.19
N ALA A 450 -16.32 9.17 20.28
CA ALA A 450 -17.09 8.67 19.13
C ALA A 450 -18.60 8.95 19.27
N PRO A 451 -19.33 9.00 18.14
CA PRO A 451 -20.79 9.00 18.15
C PRO A 451 -21.30 7.73 18.81
N CYS A 452 -22.23 7.86 19.75
CA CYS A 452 -22.76 6.76 20.53
C CYS A 452 -24.30 6.78 20.60
N ILE A 453 -24.89 5.58 20.69
CA ILE A 453 -26.28 5.37 21.09
C ILE A 453 -26.24 4.91 22.54
N GLU A 454 -26.76 5.73 23.46
CA GLU A 454 -26.65 5.44 24.89
C GLU A 454 -27.44 4.19 25.30
N LYS A 455 -28.61 3.97 24.70
CA LYS A 455 -29.50 2.83 24.99
C LYS A 455 -30.11 2.28 23.70
N GLY A 456 -29.63 1.12 23.28
CA GLY A 456 -30.20 0.34 22.18
C GLY A 456 -30.49 -1.09 22.63
N PHE A 457 -31.73 -1.53 22.47
CA PHE A 457 -32.13 -2.90 22.79
C PHE A 457 -31.79 -3.82 21.61
N VAL A 458 -30.88 -4.77 21.83
CA VAL A 458 -30.41 -5.73 20.84
C VAL A 458 -31.12 -7.05 21.07
N ARG A 459 -31.66 -7.67 20.01
CA ARG A 459 -32.30 -8.99 20.07
C ARG A 459 -32.03 -9.83 18.82
N GLY A 460 -32.16 -11.15 18.91
CA GLY A 460 -31.97 -12.09 17.79
C GLY A 460 -30.51 -12.47 17.50
N LEU A 461 -29.54 -12.00 18.30
CA LEU A 461 -28.11 -12.36 18.16
C LEU A 461 -27.62 -13.34 19.23
N ALA A 462 -28.51 -13.89 20.05
CA ALA A 462 -28.16 -14.84 21.12
C ALA A 462 -27.95 -16.28 20.63
N VAL A 463 -28.34 -16.57 19.38
CA VAL A 463 -28.21 -17.90 18.77
C VAL A 463 -26.76 -18.22 18.40
N GLU A 464 -26.42 -19.51 18.34
CA GLU A 464 -25.11 -19.98 17.86
C GLU A 464 -25.08 -20.05 16.32
N GLY A 465 -23.93 -19.72 15.74
CA GLY A 465 -23.70 -19.77 14.29
C GLY A 465 -22.95 -18.55 13.74
N ARG A 466 -22.41 -18.68 12.53
CA ARG A 466 -21.90 -17.54 11.75
C ARG A 466 -23.05 -16.83 11.04
N ASP A 467 -22.88 -15.55 10.78
CA ASP A 467 -23.83 -14.70 10.04
C ASP A 467 -25.22 -14.65 10.68
N ARG A 468 -25.25 -14.22 11.94
CA ARG A 468 -26.47 -14.09 12.73
C ARG A 468 -27.15 -12.76 12.43
N HIS A 469 -28.46 -12.77 12.41
CA HIS A 469 -29.30 -11.63 12.05
C HIS A 469 -30.23 -11.31 13.21
N GLY A 470 -30.34 -10.02 13.55
CA GLY A 470 -31.15 -9.56 14.65
C GLY A 470 -31.75 -8.19 14.39
N GLU A 471 -32.27 -7.61 15.46
CA GLU A 471 -32.83 -6.25 15.43
C GLU A 471 -32.25 -5.40 16.56
N LEU A 472 -31.99 -4.15 16.24
CA LEU A 472 -31.67 -3.08 17.17
C LEU A 472 -32.88 -2.15 17.29
N VAL A 473 -33.38 -1.97 18.50
CA VAL A 473 -34.49 -1.04 18.81
C VAL A 473 -33.94 0.15 19.58
N VAL A 474 -34.16 1.36 19.06
CA VAL A 474 -33.68 2.63 19.66
C VAL A 474 -34.85 3.60 19.77
N LYS A 475 -34.88 4.41 20.83
CA LYS A 475 -35.85 5.49 21.00
C LYS A 475 -35.23 6.83 20.64
N ASP A 476 -35.92 7.65 19.86
CA ASP A 476 -35.53 9.04 19.64
C ASP A 476 -35.86 9.95 20.83
N LYS A 477 -35.45 11.22 20.74
CA LYS A 477 -35.73 12.23 21.78
C LYS A 477 -37.24 12.45 22.02
N GLY A 478 -38.08 12.14 21.03
CA GLY A 478 -39.53 12.17 21.12
C GLY A 478 -40.15 10.88 21.67
N GLY A 479 -39.34 9.89 22.03
CA GLY A 479 -39.77 8.60 22.56
C GLY A 479 -40.28 7.62 21.50
N ARG A 480 -40.19 7.95 20.20
CA ARG A 480 -40.60 7.04 19.12
C ARG A 480 -39.55 5.96 18.92
N GLU A 481 -40.01 4.72 18.80
CA GLU A 481 -39.15 3.56 18.56
C GLU A 481 -38.79 3.42 17.07
N HIS A 482 -37.50 3.23 16.81
CA HIS A 482 -36.93 2.93 15.51
C HIS A 482 -36.28 1.55 15.57
N ARG A 483 -36.49 0.75 14.52
CA ARG A 483 -35.98 -0.62 14.41
C ARG A 483 -35.01 -0.70 13.25
N PHE A 484 -33.83 -1.25 13.50
CA PHE A 484 -32.77 -1.43 12.52
C PHE A 484 -32.37 -2.90 12.44
N LYS A 485 -32.12 -3.38 11.22
CA LYS A 485 -31.59 -4.72 11.00
C LYS A 485 -30.10 -4.74 11.34
N ILE A 486 -29.68 -5.73 12.12
CA ILE A 486 -28.29 -5.90 12.55
C ILE A 486 -27.78 -7.30 12.22
N THR A 487 -26.47 -7.41 12.03
CA THR A 487 -25.80 -8.69 11.77
C THR A 487 -24.52 -8.85 12.58
N ALA A 488 -24.19 -10.10 12.93
CA ALA A 488 -22.92 -10.48 13.53
C ALA A 488 -22.29 -11.61 12.71
N THR A 489 -21.13 -11.34 12.11
CA THR A 489 -20.40 -12.27 11.23
C THR A 489 -19.43 -13.18 12.00
N HIS A 490 -19.49 -13.16 13.33
CA HIS A 490 -18.67 -13.96 14.24
C HIS A 490 -19.55 -14.90 15.07
N GLU A 491 -18.95 -15.89 15.73
CA GLU A 491 -19.67 -16.93 16.48
C GLU A 491 -20.02 -16.50 17.92
N TYR A 492 -19.32 -15.51 18.48
CA TYR A 492 -19.54 -15.07 19.87
C TYR A 492 -20.97 -14.56 20.15
N PRO A 493 -21.75 -15.17 21.07
CA PRO A 493 -23.15 -14.81 21.34
C PRO A 493 -23.32 -13.41 21.91
N ILE A 494 -24.36 -12.70 21.47
CA ILE A 494 -24.76 -11.41 22.05
C ILE A 494 -26.16 -11.61 22.65
N SER A 495 -26.24 -11.60 23.98
CA SER A 495 -27.52 -11.79 24.69
C SER A 495 -28.51 -10.67 24.36
N GLU A 496 -29.80 -10.96 24.49
CA GLU A 496 -30.81 -9.93 24.32
C GLU A 496 -30.83 -9.00 25.53
N ASP A 497 -30.43 -7.74 25.33
CA ASP A 497 -30.33 -6.75 26.40
C ASP A 497 -30.26 -5.33 25.81
N THR A 498 -30.32 -4.33 26.69
CA THR A 498 -30.04 -2.94 26.35
C THR A 498 -28.56 -2.65 26.49
N TYR A 499 -27.94 -2.23 25.40
CA TYR A 499 -26.53 -1.90 25.33
C TYR A 499 -26.30 -0.43 24.96
N THR A 500 -25.09 0.02 25.22
CA THR A 500 -24.53 1.23 24.62
C THR A 500 -23.77 0.82 23.36
N LEU A 501 -24.03 1.51 22.25
CA LEU A 501 -23.39 1.23 20.97
C LEU A 501 -22.48 2.39 20.59
N ILE A 502 -21.20 2.12 20.42
CA ILE A 502 -20.24 3.08 19.84
C ILE A 502 -20.22 2.86 18.34
N LEU A 503 -20.56 3.89 17.58
CA LEU A 503 -20.62 3.82 16.13
C LEU A 503 -19.21 3.95 15.56
N ALA A 504 -18.87 3.06 14.64
CA ALA A 504 -17.63 3.11 13.91
C ALA A 504 -17.85 3.37 12.43
N HIS A 505 -17.12 4.35 11.91
CA HIS A 505 -17.13 4.67 10.49
C HIS A 505 -15.93 4.00 9.82
N GLY A 506 -16.21 3.04 8.95
CA GLY A 506 -15.23 2.54 7.98
C GLY A 506 -15.12 3.51 6.82
N LEU A 507 -13.91 3.87 6.41
CA LEU A 507 -13.67 4.76 5.26
C LEU A 507 -14.00 4.10 3.91
N VAL A 508 -14.25 2.78 3.89
CA VAL A 508 -14.22 1.95 2.67
C VAL A 508 -15.40 0.97 2.57
N THR A 509 -16.34 0.99 3.51
CA THR A 509 -17.46 0.02 3.55
C THR A 509 -18.79 0.71 3.75
N THR A 510 -19.81 0.30 2.99
CA THR A 510 -21.23 0.66 3.22
C THR A 510 -21.85 -0.01 4.46
N LYS A 511 -21.01 -0.68 5.26
CA LYS A 511 -21.41 -1.35 6.50
C LYS A 511 -21.01 -0.45 7.67
N GLN A 512 -22.00 -0.10 8.50
CA GLN A 512 -21.74 0.63 9.72
C GLN A 512 -21.46 -0.35 10.86
N TYR A 513 -20.18 -0.46 11.23
CA TYR A 513 -19.75 -1.27 12.36
C TYR A 513 -20.09 -0.56 13.67
N CYS A 514 -20.50 -1.33 14.67
CA CYS A 514 -20.81 -0.82 16.00
C CYS A 514 -20.16 -1.70 17.05
N VAL A 515 -19.47 -1.06 18.00
CA VAL A 515 -18.98 -1.75 19.19
C VAL A 515 -20.08 -1.72 20.24
N VAL A 516 -20.54 -2.89 20.64
CA VAL A 516 -21.59 -3.09 21.65
C VAL A 516 -20.93 -3.25 22.99
N GLY A 517 -21.39 -2.51 23.99
CA GLY A 517 -20.86 -2.60 25.33
C GLY A 517 -21.82 -2.12 26.41
N ARG A 518 -21.39 -2.30 27.65
CA ARG A 518 -22.11 -1.87 28.85
C ARG A 518 -21.52 -0.54 29.32
N ASN A 519 -22.40 0.43 29.55
CA ASN A 519 -22.03 1.70 30.17
C ASN A 519 -22.04 1.54 31.69
N LEU A 520 -20.90 1.80 32.30
CA LEU A 520 -20.64 1.70 33.74
C LEU A 520 -20.50 3.11 34.35
N PRO A 521 -20.65 3.26 35.68
CA PRO A 521 -20.48 4.54 36.35
C PRO A 521 -19.15 5.21 36.01
N GLY A 522 -19.17 6.55 35.88
CA GLY A 522 -17.98 7.33 35.54
C GLY A 522 -17.60 7.30 34.05
N LYS A 523 -18.57 7.13 33.14
CA LYS A 523 -18.35 7.04 31.68
C LYS A 523 -17.36 5.93 31.31
N ARG A 524 -17.41 4.80 32.03
CA ARG A 524 -16.61 3.61 31.74
C ARG A 524 -17.37 2.72 30.77
N PHE A 525 -16.72 2.19 29.74
CA PHE A 525 -17.34 1.36 28.72
C PHE A 525 -16.68 -0.01 28.68
N GLU A 526 -17.44 -1.05 29.04
CA GLU A 526 -17.01 -2.44 28.96
C GLU A 526 -17.50 -3.04 27.64
N LYS A 527 -16.57 -3.43 26.77
CA LYS A 527 -16.91 -4.04 25.49
C LYS A 527 -17.51 -5.43 25.68
N VAL A 528 -18.60 -5.70 24.97
CA VAL A 528 -19.26 -7.01 24.91
C VAL A 528 -18.99 -7.69 23.58
N SER A 529 -19.22 -6.99 22.46
CA SER A 529 -18.99 -7.53 21.12
C SER A 529 -19.00 -6.44 20.04
N VAL A 530 -18.96 -6.84 18.77
CA VAL A 530 -19.11 -5.97 17.59
C VAL A 530 -20.29 -6.46 16.75
N LEU A 531 -21.05 -5.56 16.12
CA LEU A 531 -22.07 -5.90 15.14
C LEU A 531 -22.07 -4.92 13.96
N ASN A 532 -22.80 -5.27 12.91
CA ASN A 532 -23.03 -4.41 11.75
C ASN A 532 -24.50 -3.99 11.70
N ILE A 533 -24.75 -2.73 11.36
CA ILE A 533 -26.09 -2.23 11.06
C ILE A 533 -26.26 -2.16 9.54
N LEU A 534 -27.40 -2.65 9.03
CA LEU A 534 -27.67 -2.82 7.59
C LEU A 534 -28.49 -1.67 6.95
N ASP A 535 -28.59 -0.50 7.58
CA ASP A 535 -29.46 0.61 7.10
C ASP A 535 -28.67 1.93 7.04
N GLU A 536 -28.24 2.32 5.84
CA GLU A 536 -27.48 3.55 5.59
C GLU A 536 -28.42 4.77 5.42
N GLY A 537 -28.09 5.88 6.08
CA GLY A 537 -28.75 7.18 5.89
C GLY A 537 -29.71 7.59 7.01
N ARG A 538 -30.59 6.69 7.48
CA ARG A 538 -31.63 7.04 8.48
C ARG A 538 -31.10 7.44 9.85
N PHE A 539 -29.88 7.02 10.21
CA PHE A 539 -29.31 7.28 11.54
C PHE A 539 -29.01 8.77 11.80
N ARG A 540 -28.57 9.52 10.77
CA ARG A 540 -28.19 10.93 10.91
C ARG A 540 -29.40 11.87 11.02
N ASP A 541 -30.51 11.48 10.40
CA ASP A 541 -31.73 12.30 10.35
C ASP A 541 -32.58 12.18 11.63
N LEU A 542 -32.33 11.17 12.46
CA LEU A 542 -33.15 10.83 13.63
C LEU A 542 -32.64 11.41 14.96
N ASP A 543 -31.50 12.12 14.97
CA ASP A 543 -30.91 12.74 16.18
C ASP A 543 -30.81 11.77 17.38
N ILE A 544 -30.57 10.49 17.08
CA ILE A 544 -30.46 9.37 18.05
C ILE A 544 -29.02 9.13 18.54
N THR A 545 -28.06 9.87 18.01
CA THR A 545 -26.63 9.72 18.32
C THR A 545 -26.13 10.93 19.09
N THR A 546 -25.35 10.70 20.14
CA THR A 546 -24.65 11.76 20.88
C THR A 546 -23.15 11.58 20.78
N GLN A 547 -22.39 12.67 20.76
CA GLN A 547 -20.93 12.58 20.83
C GLN A 547 -20.52 12.26 22.27
N CYS A 548 -19.87 11.12 22.48
CA CYS A 548 -19.55 10.61 23.80
C CYS A 548 -18.05 10.36 23.94
N ARG A 549 -17.49 10.70 25.10
CA ARG A 549 -16.17 10.25 25.54
C ARG A 549 -16.32 9.15 26.57
N TYR A 550 -15.78 7.97 26.29
CA TYR A 550 -15.76 6.83 27.20
C TYR A 550 -14.35 6.44 27.61
N ILE A 551 -14.18 6.05 28.87
CA ILE A 551 -12.99 5.36 29.37
C ILE A 551 -13.19 3.87 29.11
N LEU A 552 -12.34 3.28 28.28
CA LEU A 552 -12.44 1.87 27.89
C LEU A 552 -11.88 0.96 28.97
N VAL A 553 -12.61 -0.10 29.30
CA VAL A 553 -12.23 -1.08 30.32
C VAL A 553 -12.29 -2.51 29.85
#